data_AF-A0A497IHH3-F1
#
_entry.id   AF-A0A497IHH3-F1
#
_cell.length_a   1.000
_cell.length_b   1.000
_cell.length_c   1.000
_cell.angle_alpha   90.00
_cell.angle_beta   90.00
_cell.angle_gamma   90.00
#
_symmetry.space_group_name_H-M   'P 1'
#
loop_
_entity.id
_entity.type
_entity.pdbx_description
1 polymer ?
#
loop_
_entity_poly.entity_id
_entity_poly.type
_entity_poly.pdbx_seq_one_letter_code
_entity_poly.pdbx_strand_id
1 'polypeptide(L)'
;MDVTSSGFNKDRVLLAGTSTWVGKIKVRALYEDVKIEDLKLTQANANVEDSVESVCLYKAEAATTDNLIACTTLDDNDKAFFDDMNYVIEEGGMKYLYIYVNSRAMSNAADGTADSHDKIAFNIDSTAGHLTAEGVDSQEPLAYGNKNGTTEAGEIVFDENNNGTYDEAGEDETAVTKAFEVAGSRISAVDLVSSYGTTSLASAITGTGVYNVAILKVTNEANSNTTATGESLKLIIDNLVLNVTKHDNAMTLNSTNPPTIERIGGTQGAKDMTYAHGIEDAGDGAGEFTIDADALMGTDAYIEAGDTAYFVIKADIDTLDSATGVVDWIKVDLNQLDGAADTNNIDWFDGYNGT
;
A
#
# COMPACT_ATOMS: atom_id res chain seq x y z
N MET A 1 -8.70 5.56 13.47
CA MET A 1 -7.66 5.36 12.41
C MET A 1 -8.09 6.21 11.23
N ASP A 2 -7.19 7.02 10.65
CA ASP A 2 -7.56 8.02 9.65
C ASP A 2 -8.13 7.36 8.38
N VAL A 3 -9.40 7.62 8.09
CA VAL A 3 -10.17 7.06 6.96
C VAL A 3 -10.02 7.88 5.67
N THR A 4 -9.18 8.92 5.67
CA THR A 4 -8.78 9.61 4.45
C THR A 4 -7.39 9.19 4.03
N SER A 5 -7.29 8.21 3.12
CA SER A 5 -6.09 8.03 2.31
C SER A 5 -6.49 7.65 0.88
N SER A 6 -6.71 8.68 0.07
CA SER A 6 -6.32 8.65 -1.33
C SER A 6 -4.79 8.71 -1.39
N GLY A 7 -4.16 7.70 -1.99
CA GLY A 7 -2.69 7.62 -2.12
C GLY A 7 -2.19 6.20 -1.94
N PHE A 8 -1.41 5.72 -2.90
CA PHE A 8 -0.76 4.42 -2.91
C PHE A 8 0.35 4.43 -1.87
N ASN A 9 -0.02 4.07 -0.64
CA ASN A 9 0.94 3.64 0.34
C ASN A 9 1.22 2.17 0.02
N LYS A 10 2.44 1.81 -0.39
CA LYS A 10 2.87 0.42 -0.63
C LYS A 10 2.43 -0.55 0.48
N ASP A 11 2.26 -0.01 1.70
CA ASP A 11 1.79 -0.68 2.91
C ASP A 11 0.33 -1.15 2.82
N ARG A 12 -0.41 -0.80 1.76
CA ARG A 12 -1.80 -1.21 1.50
C ARG A 12 -1.96 -2.03 0.21
N VAL A 13 -0.86 -2.50 -0.38
CA VAL A 13 -0.90 -3.45 -1.50
C VAL A 13 -0.48 -4.83 -1.06
N LEU A 14 -1.38 -5.78 -1.25
CA LEU A 14 -1.14 -7.20 -1.06
C LEU A 14 -0.70 -7.80 -2.39
N LEU A 15 0.54 -8.25 -2.45
CA LEU A 15 1.01 -9.04 -3.57
C LEU A 15 0.28 -10.39 -3.57
N ALA A 16 -0.40 -10.74 -4.65
CA ALA A 16 -1.12 -12.00 -4.77
C ALA A 16 -0.19 -13.19 -4.50
N GLY A 17 -0.69 -14.19 -3.78
CA GLY A 17 0.07 -15.36 -3.33
C GLY A 17 0.93 -15.10 -2.10
N THR A 18 0.74 -13.96 -1.43
CA THR A 18 1.42 -13.63 -0.18
C THR A 18 0.43 -13.39 0.96
N SER A 19 0.97 -13.07 2.14
CA SER A 19 0.20 -12.94 3.35
C SER A 19 0.47 -11.61 4.04
N THR A 20 -0.55 -11.01 4.66
CA THR A 20 -0.41 -9.72 5.34
C THR A 20 -1.32 -9.58 6.55
N TRP A 21 -0.95 -8.67 7.45
CA TRP A 21 -1.80 -8.22 8.55
C TRP A 21 -2.76 -7.16 8.03
N VAL A 22 -4.03 -7.52 7.86
CA VAL A 22 -5.03 -6.59 7.31
C VAL A 22 -5.64 -5.69 8.38
N GLY A 23 -5.59 -6.09 9.64
CA GLY A 23 -6.00 -5.25 10.74
C GLY A 23 -5.98 -5.94 12.10
N LYS A 24 -6.62 -5.29 13.07
CA LYS A 24 -6.81 -5.83 14.42
C LYS A 24 -8.13 -5.36 14.99
N ILE A 25 -8.81 -6.26 15.66
CA ILE A 25 -10.02 -5.98 16.44
C ILE A 25 -9.59 -5.75 17.87
N LYS A 26 -10.07 -4.67 18.47
CA LYS A 26 -9.75 -4.29 19.84
C LYS A 26 -10.90 -4.69 20.74
N VAL A 27 -10.58 -5.47 21.77
CA VAL A 27 -11.57 -6.07 22.68
C VAL A 27 -11.17 -5.79 24.12
N ARG A 28 -12.17 -5.66 24.99
CA ARG A 28 -11.95 -5.45 26.41
C ARG A 28 -12.94 -6.26 27.24
N ALA A 29 -12.41 -7.02 28.19
CA ALA A 29 -13.16 -7.67 29.26
C ALA A 29 -13.07 -6.81 30.53
N LEU A 30 -14.22 -6.46 31.12
CA LEU A 30 -14.31 -5.48 32.22
C LEU A 30 -14.59 -6.08 33.60
N TYR A 31 -15.36 -7.16 33.67
CA TYR A 31 -15.91 -7.66 34.94
C TYR A 31 -15.35 -9.03 35.35
N GLU A 32 -14.97 -9.84 34.36
CA GLU A 32 -14.32 -11.13 34.51
C GLU A 32 -13.62 -11.48 33.18
N ASP A 33 -12.86 -12.55 33.15
CA ASP A 33 -12.34 -13.12 31.90
C ASP A 33 -13.49 -13.55 30.98
N VAL A 34 -13.35 -13.31 29.68
CA VAL A 34 -14.39 -13.63 28.67
C VAL A 34 -13.85 -14.66 27.70
N LYS A 35 -14.60 -15.75 27.49
CA LYS A 35 -14.30 -16.74 26.46
C LYS A 35 -15.15 -16.44 25.22
N ILE A 36 -14.49 -16.17 24.09
CA ILE A 36 -15.13 -16.11 22.78
C ILE A 36 -15.15 -17.53 22.21
N GLU A 37 -16.35 -18.07 22.03
CA GLU A 37 -16.55 -19.41 21.44
C GLU A 37 -16.60 -19.33 19.92
N ASP A 38 -17.39 -18.39 19.39
CA ASP A 38 -17.59 -18.20 17.96
C ASP A 38 -17.45 -16.74 17.58
N LEU A 39 -16.81 -16.47 16.43
CA LEU A 39 -16.72 -15.13 15.84
C LEU A 39 -16.93 -15.21 14.33
N LYS A 40 -17.71 -14.28 13.78
CA LYS A 40 -17.90 -14.12 12.34
C LYS A 40 -17.37 -12.77 11.88
N LEU A 41 -16.54 -12.79 10.85
CA LEU A 41 -16.10 -11.59 10.14
C LEU A 41 -16.73 -11.55 8.76
N THR A 42 -17.09 -10.37 8.30
CA THR A 42 -17.53 -10.10 6.93
C THR A 42 -16.40 -9.37 6.22
N GLN A 43 -16.04 -9.85 5.03
CA GLN A 43 -15.24 -9.09 4.10
C GLN A 43 -16.13 -7.97 3.51
N ALA A 44 -15.71 -6.73 3.70
CA ALA A 44 -16.50 -5.54 3.42
C ALA A 44 -16.75 -5.28 1.93
N ASN A 45 -15.94 -5.87 1.05
CA ASN A 45 -16.05 -5.73 -0.40
C ASN A 45 -16.53 -7.04 -1.01
N ALA A 46 -17.53 -6.97 -1.89
CA ALA A 46 -18.15 -8.14 -2.49
C ALA A 46 -17.25 -8.82 -3.53
N ASN A 47 -17.40 -10.14 -3.66
CA ASN A 47 -16.72 -10.99 -4.64
C ASN A 47 -15.19 -10.99 -4.49
N VAL A 48 -14.70 -11.14 -3.25
CA VAL A 48 -13.25 -11.20 -2.97
C VAL A 48 -12.86 -12.55 -2.35
N GLU A 49 -13.82 -13.45 -2.16
CA GLU A 49 -13.64 -14.76 -1.56
C GLU A 49 -12.66 -15.66 -2.34
N ASP A 50 -12.57 -15.49 -3.65
CA ASP A 50 -11.66 -16.22 -4.52
C ASP A 50 -10.22 -15.68 -4.48
N SER A 51 -10.02 -14.43 -4.11
CA SER A 51 -8.69 -13.86 -3.82
C SER A 51 -8.13 -14.27 -2.45
N VAL A 52 -8.98 -14.74 -1.53
CA VAL A 52 -8.58 -15.10 -0.17
C VAL A 52 -8.40 -16.62 -0.04
N GLU A 53 -7.18 -17.05 0.29
CA GLU A 53 -6.93 -18.46 0.61
C GLU A 53 -7.41 -18.79 2.02
N SER A 54 -7.09 -17.93 2.99
CA SER A 54 -7.53 -18.09 4.38
C SER A 54 -7.46 -16.79 5.16
N VAL A 55 -8.30 -16.72 6.19
CA VAL A 55 -8.31 -15.68 7.21
C VAL A 55 -7.98 -16.33 8.55
N CYS A 56 -6.98 -15.80 9.24
CA CYS A 56 -6.51 -16.31 10.52
C CYS A 56 -6.53 -15.21 11.59
N LEU A 57 -6.86 -15.61 12.82
CA LEU A 57 -6.82 -14.76 14.00
C LEU A 57 -5.59 -15.09 14.83
N TYR A 58 -4.88 -14.06 15.28
CA TYR A 58 -3.72 -14.20 16.15
C TYR A 58 -3.85 -13.30 17.39
N LYS A 59 -3.27 -13.74 18.51
CA LYS A 59 -3.21 -12.94 19.75
C LYS A 59 -2.11 -11.86 19.74
N ALA A 60 -1.22 -11.92 18.77
CA ALA A 60 -0.13 -10.97 18.56
C ALA A 60 0.17 -10.83 17.06
N GLU A 61 0.79 -9.72 16.67
CA GLU A 61 1.24 -9.44 15.29
C GLU A 61 2.50 -10.26 14.93
N ALA A 62 2.42 -11.58 15.09
CA ALA A 62 3.47 -12.54 14.78
C ALA A 62 2.83 -13.87 14.39
N ALA A 63 3.01 -14.26 13.11
CA ALA A 63 2.38 -15.42 12.49
C ALA A 63 3.10 -16.72 12.91
N THR A 64 2.93 -17.11 14.17
CA THR A 64 3.50 -18.33 14.76
C THR A 64 2.39 -19.20 15.35
N THR A 65 2.63 -20.51 15.42
CA THR A 65 1.66 -21.47 15.99
C THR A 65 1.26 -21.11 17.42
N ASP A 66 2.18 -20.59 18.23
CA ASP A 66 1.90 -20.19 19.62
C ASP A 66 0.92 -19.00 19.70
N ASN A 67 0.87 -18.16 18.67
CA ASN A 67 0.01 -16.99 18.61
C ASN A 67 -1.29 -17.23 17.85
N LEU A 68 -1.37 -18.30 17.07
CA LEU A 68 -2.55 -18.64 16.28
C LEU A 68 -3.71 -18.98 17.20
N ILE A 69 -4.84 -18.33 16.97
CA ILE A 69 -6.10 -18.59 17.66
C ILE A 69 -6.94 -19.55 16.82
N ALA A 70 -7.24 -19.16 15.57
CA ALA A 70 -8.03 -19.94 14.64
C ALA A 70 -7.74 -19.50 13.19
N CYS A 71 -8.00 -20.38 12.22
CA CYS A 71 -7.94 -20.08 10.79
C CYS A 71 -9.17 -20.66 10.10
N THR A 72 -9.67 -19.97 9.09
CA THR A 72 -10.82 -20.37 8.28
C THR A 72 -10.67 -19.84 6.85
N THR A 73 -11.64 -20.14 5.99
CA THR A 73 -11.76 -19.56 4.64
C THR A 73 -12.98 -18.65 4.55
N LEU A 74 -13.08 -17.86 3.49
CA LEU A 74 -14.34 -17.19 3.16
C LEU A 74 -15.34 -18.20 2.57
N ASP A 75 -16.61 -17.99 2.87
CA ASP A 75 -17.72 -18.63 2.15
C ASP A 75 -18.14 -17.81 0.93
N ASP A 76 -19.11 -18.32 0.17
CA ASP A 76 -19.68 -17.65 -1.02
C ASP A 76 -20.43 -16.33 -0.70
N ASN A 77 -20.50 -15.91 0.56
CA ASN A 77 -21.09 -14.64 1.01
C ASN A 77 -20.04 -13.73 1.64
N ASP A 78 -18.75 -13.94 1.35
CA ASP A 78 -17.62 -13.16 1.87
C ASP A 78 -17.51 -13.23 3.41
N LYS A 79 -17.88 -14.35 4.04
CA LYS A 79 -17.84 -14.52 5.51
C LYS A 79 -16.77 -15.50 5.96
N ALA A 80 -16.00 -15.09 6.97
CA ALA A 80 -15.08 -15.96 7.71
C ALA A 80 -15.74 -16.41 9.02
N PHE A 81 -15.97 -17.73 9.15
CA PHE A 81 -16.54 -18.34 10.34
C PHE A 81 -15.44 -18.96 11.20
N PHE A 82 -15.30 -18.47 12.43
CA PHE A 82 -14.40 -19.00 13.44
C PHE A 82 -15.23 -19.66 14.54
N ASP A 83 -15.61 -20.92 14.32
CA ASP A 83 -16.39 -21.71 15.28
C ASP A 83 -15.47 -22.42 16.27
N ASP A 84 -15.94 -22.61 17.51
CA ASP A 84 -15.24 -23.34 18.58
C ASP A 84 -13.81 -22.80 18.87
N MET A 85 -13.53 -21.51 18.62
CA MET A 85 -12.21 -20.92 18.84
C MET A 85 -11.81 -20.87 20.32
N ASN A 86 -12.79 -20.83 21.23
CA ASN A 86 -12.63 -20.94 22.69
C ASN A 86 -11.50 -20.04 23.24
N TYR A 87 -11.39 -18.82 22.73
CA TYR A 87 -10.31 -17.91 23.07
C TYR A 87 -10.66 -17.04 24.28
N VAL A 88 -9.78 -17.06 25.29
CA VAL A 88 -9.99 -16.30 26.53
C VAL A 88 -9.34 -14.92 26.46
N ILE A 89 -10.13 -13.90 26.74
CA ILE A 89 -9.75 -12.51 26.91
C ILE A 89 -9.71 -12.21 28.40
N GLU A 90 -8.51 -12.05 28.93
CA GLU A 90 -8.31 -11.75 30.35
C GLU A 90 -8.92 -10.40 30.76
N GLU A 91 -9.49 -10.35 31.95
CA GLU A 91 -10.02 -9.16 32.61
C GLU A 91 -8.93 -8.07 32.74
N GLY A 92 -9.36 -6.81 32.71
CA GLY A 92 -8.56 -5.71 33.24
C GLY A 92 -7.54 -5.13 32.26
N GLY A 93 -7.70 -5.37 30.96
CA GLY A 93 -6.85 -4.80 29.93
C GLY A 93 -7.49 -4.74 28.55
N MET A 94 -6.90 -3.92 27.70
CA MET A 94 -7.20 -3.89 26.27
C MET A 94 -6.42 -5.01 25.59
N LYS A 95 -7.13 -5.87 24.83
CA LYS A 95 -6.54 -6.95 24.05
C LYS A 95 -6.82 -6.72 22.56
N TYR A 96 -6.03 -7.40 21.72
CA TYR A 96 -6.17 -7.32 20.26
C TYR A 96 -6.30 -8.72 19.68
N LEU A 97 -7.24 -8.88 18.74
CA LEU A 97 -7.29 -9.99 17.81
C LEU A 97 -6.73 -9.48 16.48
N TYR A 98 -5.58 -9.99 16.07
CA TYR A 98 -4.93 -9.60 14.83
C TYR A 98 -5.46 -10.46 13.68
N ILE A 99 -5.84 -9.82 12.58
CA ILE A 99 -6.39 -10.49 11.40
C ILE A 99 -5.25 -10.62 10.37
N TYR A 100 -4.91 -11.86 10.06
CA TYR A 100 -3.89 -12.23 9.09
C TYR A 100 -4.56 -12.91 7.90
N VAL A 101 -4.28 -12.43 6.70
CA VAL A 101 -4.87 -12.96 5.47
C VAL A 101 -3.77 -13.57 4.64
N ASN A 102 -4.02 -14.78 4.14
CA ASN A 102 -3.26 -15.40 3.07
C ASN A 102 -4.06 -15.21 1.78
N SER A 103 -3.48 -14.54 0.79
CA SER A 103 -4.09 -14.40 -0.53
C SER A 103 -3.69 -15.55 -1.43
N ARG A 104 -4.58 -15.92 -2.35
CA ARG A 104 -4.23 -16.84 -3.44
C ARG A 104 -3.32 -16.14 -4.44
N ALA A 105 -2.57 -16.94 -5.19
CA ALA A 105 -1.79 -16.42 -6.31
C ALA A 105 -2.71 -15.96 -7.44
N MET A 106 -2.22 -15.06 -8.29
CA MET A 106 -2.85 -14.76 -9.58
C MET A 106 -2.14 -15.61 -10.63
N SER A 107 -2.80 -16.65 -11.15
CA SER A 107 -2.18 -17.47 -12.18
C SER A 107 -3.20 -18.26 -13.00
N ASN A 108 -2.76 -18.84 -14.12
CA ASN A 108 -3.59 -19.77 -14.89
C ASN A 108 -3.66 -21.20 -14.28
N ALA A 109 -3.11 -21.42 -13.08
CA ALA A 109 -3.25 -22.66 -12.35
C ALA A 109 -4.61 -22.74 -11.62
N ALA A 110 -5.04 -23.94 -11.26
CA ALA A 110 -6.38 -24.16 -10.69
C ALA A 110 -6.61 -23.49 -9.32
N ASP A 111 -5.55 -23.23 -8.58
CA ASP A 111 -5.52 -22.53 -7.29
C ASP A 111 -5.17 -21.04 -7.41
N GLY A 112 -4.85 -20.57 -8.63
CA GLY A 112 -4.61 -19.18 -8.94
C GLY A 112 -5.90 -18.44 -9.26
N THR A 113 -6.60 -17.95 -8.24
CA THR A 113 -7.91 -17.30 -8.43
C THR A 113 -7.94 -15.85 -7.94
N ALA A 114 -6.80 -15.29 -7.53
CA ALA A 114 -6.79 -13.90 -7.11
C ALA A 114 -6.86 -12.94 -8.30
N ASP A 115 -7.66 -11.90 -8.16
CA ASP A 115 -7.87 -10.86 -9.16
C ASP A 115 -7.24 -9.53 -8.76
N SER A 116 -6.82 -8.77 -9.78
CA SER A 116 -6.23 -7.45 -9.55
C SER A 116 -7.31 -6.46 -9.10
N HIS A 117 -6.95 -5.58 -8.18
CA HIS A 117 -7.83 -4.58 -7.55
C HIS A 117 -8.88 -5.11 -6.57
N ASP A 118 -8.87 -6.40 -6.24
CA ASP A 118 -9.68 -6.93 -5.15
C ASP A 118 -9.29 -6.27 -3.83
N LYS A 119 -10.29 -5.84 -3.04
CA LYS A 119 -10.08 -5.07 -1.81
C LYS A 119 -10.38 -5.90 -0.59
N ILE A 120 -9.35 -6.23 0.17
CA ILE A 120 -9.44 -7.01 1.39
C ILE A 120 -9.59 -6.11 2.61
N ALA A 121 -10.78 -6.13 3.23
CA ALA A 121 -11.08 -5.43 4.48
C ALA A 121 -12.10 -6.22 5.31
N PHE A 122 -11.90 -6.34 6.61
CA PHE A 122 -12.80 -7.13 7.45
C PHE A 122 -13.51 -6.28 8.48
N ASN A 123 -14.76 -6.63 8.74
CA ASN A 123 -15.56 -6.06 9.81
C ASN A 123 -16.15 -7.21 10.63
N ILE A 124 -16.55 -6.95 11.88
CA ILE A 124 -17.37 -7.93 12.61
C ILE A 124 -18.73 -8.02 11.92
N ASP A 125 -19.21 -9.23 11.66
CA ASP A 125 -20.50 -9.42 11.00
C ASP A 125 -21.64 -8.86 11.87
N SER A 126 -22.66 -8.25 11.27
CA SER A 126 -23.79 -7.63 11.98
C SER A 126 -25.05 -8.51 12.05
N THR A 127 -25.01 -9.71 11.47
CA THR A 127 -26.15 -10.64 11.45
C THR A 127 -26.25 -11.45 12.73
N ALA A 128 -27.41 -12.07 12.97
CA ALA A 128 -27.64 -12.84 14.20
C ALA A 128 -26.62 -14.00 14.34
N GLY A 129 -26.10 -14.18 15.56
CA GLY A 129 -25.12 -15.21 15.87
C GLY A 129 -23.73 -14.95 15.27
N HIS A 130 -23.35 -13.69 15.05
CA HIS A 130 -22.00 -13.30 14.65
C HIS A 130 -20.97 -13.47 15.78
N LEU A 131 -21.43 -13.59 17.02
CA LEU A 131 -20.60 -13.73 18.20
C LEU A 131 -21.30 -14.60 19.24
N THR A 132 -20.56 -15.59 19.75
CA THR A 132 -20.92 -16.34 20.96
C THR A 132 -19.82 -16.12 21.98
N ALA A 133 -20.16 -15.57 23.14
CA ALA A 133 -19.21 -15.34 24.22
C ALA A 133 -19.85 -15.60 25.59
N GLU A 134 -19.05 -16.06 26.54
CA GLU A 134 -19.46 -16.29 27.93
C GLU A 134 -18.41 -15.80 28.93
N GLY A 135 -18.85 -15.45 30.14
CA GLY A 135 -17.95 -15.21 31.26
C GLY A 135 -17.30 -16.52 31.72
N VAL A 136 -15.99 -16.52 31.95
CA VAL A 136 -15.25 -17.74 32.34
C VAL A 136 -15.62 -18.21 33.74
N ASP A 137 -15.78 -17.28 34.68
CA ASP A 137 -16.10 -17.61 36.08
C ASP A 137 -17.61 -17.80 36.26
N SER A 138 -18.42 -16.94 35.64
CA SER A 138 -19.88 -17.00 35.75
C SER A 138 -20.52 -18.10 34.91
N GLN A 139 -19.90 -18.49 33.78
CA GLN A 139 -20.49 -19.34 32.73
C GLN A 139 -21.80 -18.78 32.17
N GLU A 140 -22.03 -17.47 32.33
CA GLU A 140 -23.19 -16.81 31.79
C GLU A 140 -22.90 -16.28 30.38
N PRO A 141 -23.84 -16.43 29.43
CA PRO A 141 -23.68 -15.89 28.09
C PRO A 141 -23.67 -14.36 28.13
N LEU A 142 -22.80 -13.78 27.33
CA LEU A 142 -22.69 -12.33 27.17
C LEU A 142 -23.50 -11.87 25.96
N ALA A 143 -24.23 -10.77 26.13
CA ALA A 143 -24.90 -10.09 25.03
C ALA A 143 -23.90 -9.25 24.24
N TYR A 144 -24.09 -9.14 22.92
CA TYR A 144 -23.40 -8.11 22.15
C TYR A 144 -23.89 -6.72 22.60
N GLY A 145 -22.97 -5.77 22.76
CA GLY A 145 -23.28 -4.39 23.15
C GLY A 145 -24.38 -3.78 22.29
N ASN A 146 -25.24 -2.99 22.93
CA ASN A 146 -26.43 -2.42 22.30
C ASN A 146 -26.19 -1.05 21.65
N LYS A 147 -24.94 -0.58 21.61
CA LYS A 147 -24.50 0.68 21.02
C LYS A 147 -25.18 1.89 21.64
N ASN A 148 -25.21 1.99 22.97
CA ASN A 148 -25.83 3.12 23.69
C ASN A 148 -24.81 4.08 24.33
N GLY A 149 -23.51 3.81 24.18
CA GLY A 149 -22.41 4.60 24.74
C GLY A 149 -21.99 4.16 26.14
N THR A 150 -22.52 3.05 26.65
CA THR A 150 -22.23 2.56 28.01
C THR A 150 -22.10 1.04 28.02
N THR A 151 -20.98 0.54 28.54
CA THR A 151 -20.75 -0.90 28.70
C THR A 151 -21.34 -1.39 30.03
N GLU A 152 -22.37 -2.23 29.97
CA GLU A 152 -23.00 -2.85 31.15
C GLU A 152 -22.39 -4.22 31.49
N ALA A 153 -22.69 -4.73 32.68
CA ALA A 153 -22.31 -6.08 33.07
C ALA A 153 -23.13 -7.11 32.28
N GLY A 154 -22.47 -8.16 31.79
CA GLY A 154 -23.11 -9.15 30.91
C GLY A 154 -23.06 -8.78 29.43
N GLU A 155 -22.32 -7.75 29.05
CA GLU A 155 -22.10 -7.37 27.64
C GLU A 155 -20.64 -7.59 27.21
N ILE A 156 -20.46 -7.91 25.93
CA ILE A 156 -19.19 -7.84 25.21
C ILE A 156 -19.26 -6.71 24.18
N VAL A 157 -18.25 -5.85 24.19
CA VAL A 157 -18.18 -4.65 23.35
C VAL A 157 -16.86 -4.59 22.60
N PHE A 158 -16.90 -4.03 21.40
CA PHE A 158 -15.75 -3.77 20.55
C PHE A 158 -15.60 -2.26 20.38
N ASP A 159 -14.39 -1.82 20.09
CA ASP A 159 -14.11 -0.41 19.72
C ASP A 159 -14.23 -0.32 18.19
N GLU A 160 -15.37 0.18 17.71
CA GLU A 160 -15.76 0.10 16.30
C GLU A 160 -14.95 1.03 15.38
N ASN A 161 -14.33 2.09 15.91
CA ASN A 161 -13.51 3.02 15.12
C ASN A 161 -12.05 3.08 15.59
N ASN A 162 -11.69 2.20 16.54
CA ASN A 162 -10.39 2.10 17.18
C ASN A 162 -9.92 3.42 17.80
N ASN A 163 -10.82 4.19 18.43
CA ASN A 163 -10.52 5.48 19.05
C ASN A 163 -10.32 5.40 20.58
N GLY A 164 -10.58 4.24 21.20
CA GLY A 164 -10.50 4.01 22.65
C GLY A 164 -11.83 4.11 23.38
N THR A 165 -12.89 4.50 22.70
CA THR A 165 -14.29 4.40 23.16
C THR A 165 -14.83 3.02 22.80
N TYR A 166 -15.88 2.59 23.48
CA TYR A 166 -16.53 1.30 23.26
C TYR A 166 -18.04 1.50 23.36
N ASP A 167 -18.80 0.61 22.71
CA ASP A 167 -20.27 0.65 22.66
C ASP A 167 -20.80 1.97 22.04
N GLU A 168 -20.15 2.46 20.98
CA GLU A 168 -20.40 3.79 20.44
C GLU A 168 -21.85 4.00 19.95
N ALA A 169 -22.52 5.02 20.49
CA ALA A 169 -23.88 5.35 20.12
C ALA A 169 -23.99 5.99 18.72
N GLY A 170 -24.81 5.40 17.86
CA GLY A 170 -25.14 5.94 16.53
C GLY A 170 -24.18 5.55 15.41
N GLU A 171 -23.25 4.63 15.68
CA GLU A 171 -22.39 4.04 14.64
C GLU A 171 -23.08 2.79 14.06
N ASP A 172 -23.42 2.83 12.77
CA ASP A 172 -24.05 1.70 12.05
C ASP A 172 -22.98 0.69 11.54
N GLU A 173 -21.71 1.02 11.65
CA GLU A 173 -20.58 0.22 11.17
C GLU A 173 -19.95 -0.58 12.31
N THR A 174 -19.39 -1.75 12.01
CA THR A 174 -18.57 -2.53 12.95
C THR A 174 -17.09 -2.27 12.69
N ALA A 175 -16.18 -2.62 13.60
CA ALA A 175 -14.74 -2.37 13.48
C ALA A 175 -14.13 -2.77 12.11
N VAL A 176 -14.01 -1.80 11.20
CA VAL A 176 -13.50 -2.03 9.83
C VAL A 176 -11.98 -1.99 9.82
N THR A 177 -11.35 -3.04 9.29
CA THR A 177 -9.91 -3.02 9.04
C THR A 177 -9.56 -2.08 7.87
N LYS A 178 -8.29 -1.70 7.74
CA LYS A 178 -7.85 -1.04 6.51
C LYS A 178 -8.09 -1.97 5.32
N ALA A 179 -8.49 -1.39 4.19
CA ALA A 179 -8.54 -2.11 2.93
C ALA A 179 -7.13 -2.28 2.34
N PHE A 180 -6.84 -3.48 1.88
CA PHE A 180 -5.64 -3.84 1.12
C PHE A 180 -6.04 -4.21 -0.29
N GLU A 181 -5.39 -3.63 -1.28
CA GLU A 181 -5.66 -3.94 -2.68
C GLU A 181 -4.75 -5.09 -3.13
N VAL A 182 -5.33 -6.13 -3.71
CA VAL A 182 -4.60 -7.26 -4.29
C VAL A 182 -4.03 -6.84 -5.64
N ALA A 183 -2.77 -7.19 -5.88
CA ALA A 183 -2.13 -6.97 -7.17
C ALA A 183 -1.17 -8.11 -7.54
N GLY A 184 -1.03 -8.36 -8.83
CA GLY A 184 -0.17 -9.41 -9.37
C GLY A 184 1.33 -9.08 -9.33
N SER A 185 1.69 -7.79 -9.23
CA SER A 185 3.07 -7.33 -9.00
C SER A 185 3.12 -6.28 -7.89
N ARG A 186 4.30 -5.87 -7.42
CA ARG A 186 4.41 -4.86 -6.36
C ARG A 186 5.79 -4.23 -6.37
N ILE A 187 5.86 -2.90 -6.21
CA ILE A 187 7.13 -2.23 -5.93
C ILE A 187 7.60 -2.60 -4.52
N SER A 188 8.78 -3.23 -4.40
CA SER A 188 9.39 -3.56 -3.10
C SER A 188 10.32 -2.46 -2.60
N ALA A 189 10.98 -1.72 -3.51
CA ALA A 189 11.88 -0.63 -3.16
C ALA A 189 11.99 0.42 -4.27
N VAL A 190 12.14 1.68 -3.86
CA VAL A 190 12.45 2.82 -4.74
C VAL A 190 13.59 3.60 -4.10
N ASP A 191 14.66 3.84 -4.85
CA ASP A 191 15.83 4.60 -4.40
C ASP A 191 16.26 5.63 -5.45
N LEU A 192 16.86 6.73 -5.00
CA LEU A 192 17.69 7.59 -5.86
C LEU A 192 19.16 7.25 -5.63
N VAL A 193 19.88 6.89 -6.69
CA VAL A 193 21.29 6.48 -6.63
C VAL A 193 22.20 7.44 -7.38
N SER A 194 23.48 7.50 -6.99
CA SER A 194 24.45 8.44 -7.58
C SER A 194 25.12 7.92 -8.86
N SER A 195 25.09 6.61 -9.10
CA SER A 195 25.63 5.98 -10.31
C SER A 195 25.07 4.57 -10.53
N TYR A 196 25.03 4.15 -11.78
CA TYR A 196 24.75 2.78 -12.21
C TYR A 196 25.41 2.50 -13.56
N GLY A 197 26.19 1.41 -13.64
CA GLY A 197 26.97 1.09 -14.84
C GLY A 197 27.95 2.22 -15.19
N THR A 198 27.84 2.76 -16.41
CA THR A 198 28.65 3.91 -16.88
C THR A 198 27.95 5.26 -16.71
N THR A 199 26.75 5.28 -16.16
CA THR A 199 25.94 6.48 -15.96
C THR A 199 26.09 6.96 -14.53
N SER A 200 26.45 8.23 -14.36
CA SER A 200 26.60 8.88 -13.04
C SER A 200 25.93 10.24 -13.04
N LEU A 201 25.53 10.68 -11.85
CA LEU A 201 25.06 12.06 -11.65
C LEU A 201 26.18 13.05 -11.90
N ALA A 202 25.81 14.24 -12.36
CA ALA A 202 26.74 15.35 -12.43
C ALA A 202 27.22 15.74 -11.03
N SER A 203 28.54 15.81 -10.82
CA SER A 203 29.11 16.24 -9.53
C SER A 203 29.06 17.77 -9.33
N ALA A 204 28.84 18.52 -10.41
CA ALA A 204 28.64 19.98 -10.42
C ALA A 204 27.97 20.39 -11.74
N ILE A 205 27.22 21.50 -11.70
CA ILE A 205 26.70 22.19 -12.89
C ILE A 205 27.58 23.43 -13.09
N THR A 206 28.42 23.43 -14.13
CA THR A 206 29.43 24.50 -14.36
C THR A 206 29.25 25.21 -15.70
N GLY A 207 28.20 24.88 -16.43
CA GLY A 207 27.89 25.36 -17.77
C GLY A 207 26.44 25.07 -18.13
N THR A 208 25.97 25.66 -19.22
CA THR A 208 24.67 25.33 -19.82
C THR A 208 24.74 23.97 -20.54
N GLY A 209 23.59 23.36 -20.79
CA GLY A 209 23.47 22.07 -21.46
C GLY A 209 22.86 20.96 -20.59
N VAL A 210 22.89 19.73 -21.11
CA VAL A 210 22.21 18.58 -20.51
C VAL A 210 23.07 17.90 -19.44
N TYR A 211 22.49 17.70 -18.25
CA TYR A 211 23.11 16.99 -17.13
C TYR A 211 22.22 15.84 -16.62
N ASN A 212 22.84 14.76 -16.17
CA ASN A 212 22.17 13.72 -15.39
C ASN A 212 21.92 14.26 -13.98
N VAL A 213 20.64 14.44 -13.63
CA VAL A 213 20.22 15.05 -12.35
C VAL A 213 19.70 14.03 -11.35
N ALA A 214 19.21 12.88 -11.82
CA ALA A 214 18.83 11.76 -10.96
C ALA A 214 19.01 10.41 -11.66
N ILE A 215 19.20 9.35 -10.88
CA ILE A 215 19.05 7.97 -11.32
C ILE A 215 18.06 7.31 -10.38
N LEU A 216 16.86 7.04 -10.88
CA LEU A 216 15.80 6.34 -10.18
C LEU A 216 16.02 4.84 -10.30
N LYS A 217 16.01 4.13 -9.17
CA LYS A 217 16.07 2.68 -9.08
C LYS A 217 14.73 2.18 -8.57
N VAL A 218 14.06 1.31 -9.33
CA VAL A 218 12.77 0.70 -8.96
C VAL A 218 12.92 -0.81 -8.95
N THR A 219 12.55 -1.44 -7.84
CA THR A 219 12.62 -2.89 -7.66
C THR A 219 11.23 -3.49 -7.63
N ASN A 220 10.93 -4.40 -8.56
CA ASN A 220 9.71 -5.19 -8.53
C ASN A 220 9.92 -6.42 -7.64
N GLU A 221 8.95 -6.71 -6.77
CA GLU A 221 9.02 -7.85 -5.87
C GLU A 221 9.00 -9.17 -6.63
N ALA A 222 9.79 -10.13 -6.16
CA ALA A 222 9.82 -11.47 -6.73
C ALA A 222 8.49 -12.18 -6.48
N ASN A 223 7.89 -12.71 -7.55
CA ASN A 223 6.66 -13.49 -7.51
C ASN A 223 6.59 -14.43 -8.72
N SER A 224 5.56 -15.25 -8.76
CA SER A 224 5.28 -16.18 -9.86
C SER A 224 3.88 -15.95 -10.46
N ASN A 225 3.34 -14.74 -10.32
CA ASN A 225 2.00 -14.45 -10.80
C ASN A 225 2.00 -14.35 -12.33
N THR A 226 0.91 -14.79 -12.94
CA THR A 226 0.74 -14.85 -14.40
C THR A 226 -0.64 -14.37 -14.81
N THR A 227 -0.75 -13.88 -16.04
CA THR A 227 -2.04 -13.64 -16.70
C THR A 227 -2.82 -14.96 -16.86
N ALA A 228 -4.09 -14.86 -17.24
CA ALA A 228 -4.90 -16.03 -17.61
C ALA A 228 -4.30 -16.88 -18.77
N THR A 229 -3.41 -16.30 -19.58
CA THR A 229 -2.70 -17.01 -20.66
C THR A 229 -1.38 -17.64 -20.20
N GLY A 230 -0.95 -17.40 -18.96
CA GLY A 230 0.30 -17.93 -18.38
C GLY A 230 1.53 -17.05 -18.61
N GLU A 231 1.35 -15.82 -19.09
CA GLU A 231 2.45 -14.86 -19.21
C GLU A 231 2.76 -14.25 -17.85
N SER A 232 4.03 -14.10 -17.49
CA SER A 232 4.42 -13.47 -16.23
C SER A 232 3.89 -12.05 -16.13
N LEU A 233 3.27 -11.73 -14.99
CA LEU A 233 2.87 -10.37 -14.69
C LEU A 233 4.09 -9.52 -14.39
N LYS A 234 4.03 -8.27 -14.83
CA LYS A 234 5.15 -7.33 -14.77
C LYS A 234 4.67 -6.09 -14.08
N LEU A 235 5.59 -5.40 -13.43
CA LEU A 235 5.31 -4.06 -12.96
C LEU A 235 5.47 -3.10 -14.12
N ILE A 236 4.42 -2.35 -14.44
CA ILE A 236 4.41 -1.34 -15.49
C ILE A 236 4.28 0.02 -14.82
N ILE A 237 5.32 0.85 -14.92
CA ILE A 237 5.27 2.23 -14.44
C ILE A 237 4.29 2.99 -15.34
N ASP A 238 3.21 3.50 -14.75
CA ASP A 238 2.16 4.27 -15.41
C ASP A 238 2.49 5.75 -15.38
N ASN A 239 2.50 6.36 -14.20
CA ASN A 239 2.83 7.76 -14.02
C ASN A 239 4.00 7.92 -13.06
N LEU A 240 4.92 8.83 -13.37
CA LEU A 240 6.05 9.18 -12.51
C LEU A 240 6.06 10.69 -12.27
N VAL A 241 6.07 11.08 -11.00
CA VAL A 241 6.21 12.45 -10.52
C VAL A 241 7.48 12.54 -9.68
N LEU A 242 8.32 13.53 -9.93
CA LEU A 242 9.55 13.79 -9.18
C LEU A 242 9.57 15.24 -8.71
N ASN A 243 9.82 15.46 -7.42
CA ASN A 243 9.99 16.80 -6.88
C ASN A 243 11.37 17.32 -7.25
N VAL A 244 11.43 18.56 -7.70
CA VAL A 244 12.67 19.19 -8.14
C VAL A 244 12.84 20.52 -7.45
N THR A 245 14.03 20.74 -6.91
CA THR A 245 14.48 22.03 -6.40
C THR A 245 15.76 22.39 -7.14
N LYS A 246 15.93 23.66 -7.51
CA LYS A 246 17.16 24.13 -8.16
C LYS A 246 17.83 25.24 -7.36
N HIS A 247 19.08 25.52 -7.72
CA HIS A 247 19.87 26.55 -7.11
C HIS A 247 19.45 27.95 -7.54
N ASP A 248 19.02 28.76 -6.59
CA ASP A 248 18.61 30.16 -6.79
C ASP A 248 17.50 30.33 -7.84
N ASN A 249 16.79 31.43 -7.75
CA ASN A 249 15.76 31.83 -8.69
C ASN A 249 16.35 32.41 -9.98
N ALA A 250 17.68 32.59 -10.08
CA ALA A 250 18.37 33.08 -11.28
C ALA A 250 18.76 31.97 -12.26
N MET A 251 18.95 30.73 -11.79
CA MET A 251 19.19 29.57 -12.64
C MET A 251 17.89 29.21 -13.38
N THR A 252 17.97 28.89 -14.67
CA THR A 252 16.81 28.47 -15.47
C THR A 252 17.04 27.13 -16.15
N LEU A 253 15.96 26.36 -16.30
CA LEU A 253 15.98 25.15 -17.12
C LEU A 253 15.50 25.52 -18.53
N ASN A 254 15.96 24.79 -19.52
CA ASN A 254 15.56 25.04 -20.89
C ASN A 254 14.07 24.68 -21.08
N SER A 255 13.24 25.68 -21.36
CA SER A 255 11.80 25.49 -21.59
C SER A 255 11.49 24.88 -22.96
N THR A 256 12.44 24.94 -23.91
CA THR A 256 12.29 24.34 -25.25
C THR A 256 12.80 22.90 -25.30
N ASN A 257 13.74 22.55 -24.41
CA ASN A 257 14.23 21.18 -24.23
C ASN A 257 13.80 20.67 -22.84
N PRO A 258 12.64 20.01 -22.74
CA PRO A 258 12.14 19.50 -21.48
C PRO A 258 13.12 18.49 -20.82
N PRO A 259 12.95 18.22 -19.51
CA PRO A 259 13.71 17.17 -18.87
C PRO A 259 13.34 15.84 -19.51
N THR A 260 14.24 14.87 -19.47
CA THR A 260 14.02 13.56 -20.10
C THR A 260 14.25 12.44 -19.11
N ILE A 261 13.54 11.33 -19.32
CA ILE A 261 13.76 10.06 -18.64
C ILE A 261 14.13 8.97 -19.66
N GLU A 262 15.07 8.11 -19.29
CA GLU A 262 15.52 7.00 -20.13
C GLU A 262 15.83 5.78 -19.26
N ARG A 263 15.32 4.60 -19.63
CA ARG A 263 15.75 3.35 -18.99
C ARG A 263 17.20 3.06 -19.36
N ILE A 264 18.07 2.93 -18.36
CA ILE A 264 19.47 2.57 -18.58
C ILE A 264 19.53 1.13 -19.09
N GLY A 265 20.04 0.95 -20.31
CA GLY A 265 20.06 -0.35 -21.01
C GLY A 265 18.73 -0.71 -21.70
N GLY A 266 17.78 0.23 -21.75
CA GLY A 266 16.54 0.10 -22.50
C GLY A 266 16.71 0.26 -24.02
N THR A 267 15.60 0.15 -24.74
CA THR A 267 15.57 0.17 -26.22
C THR A 267 14.80 1.34 -26.83
N GLN A 268 14.01 2.05 -26.02
CA GLN A 268 13.05 3.05 -26.49
C GLN A 268 13.61 4.49 -26.51
N GLY A 269 14.85 4.66 -26.02
CA GLY A 269 15.54 5.95 -25.92
C GLY A 269 14.90 6.89 -24.89
N ALA A 270 15.46 8.10 -24.78
CA ALA A 270 14.96 9.12 -23.86
C ALA A 270 13.56 9.62 -24.27
N LYS A 271 12.71 9.86 -23.28
CA LYS A 271 11.37 10.43 -23.41
C LYS A 271 11.28 11.73 -22.65
N ASP A 272 10.57 12.69 -23.24
CA ASP A 272 10.34 13.99 -22.64
C ASP A 272 9.40 13.85 -21.43
N MET A 273 9.79 14.50 -20.35
CA MET A 273 8.96 14.73 -19.16
C MET A 273 8.36 16.14 -19.24
N THR A 274 7.32 16.40 -18.48
CA THR A 274 6.68 17.71 -18.39
C THR A 274 7.15 18.44 -17.13
N TYR A 275 7.32 19.76 -17.23
CA TYR A 275 7.44 20.61 -16.06
C TYR A 275 6.05 20.84 -15.46
N ALA A 276 5.82 20.34 -14.25
CA ALA A 276 4.68 20.76 -13.45
C ALA A 276 5.16 21.85 -12.48
N HIS A 277 4.47 23.00 -12.49
CA HIS A 277 4.76 24.17 -11.64
C HIS A 277 6.02 25.02 -11.95
N GLY A 278 6.27 25.42 -13.20
CA GLY A 278 7.08 26.61 -13.54
C GLY A 278 8.57 26.58 -13.20
N ILE A 279 9.10 25.45 -12.72
CA ILE A 279 10.52 25.28 -12.30
C ILE A 279 11.53 25.65 -13.39
N GLU A 280 11.11 25.70 -14.65
CA GLU A 280 11.91 26.17 -15.77
C GLU A 280 12.29 27.66 -15.67
N ASP A 281 11.44 28.50 -15.07
CA ASP A 281 11.55 29.95 -15.10
C ASP A 281 12.37 30.55 -13.95
N ALA A 282 12.87 31.76 -14.18
CA ALA A 282 13.52 32.54 -13.14
C ALA A 282 12.49 33.06 -12.12
N GLY A 283 12.68 32.79 -10.84
CA GLY A 283 11.71 33.14 -9.78
C GLY A 283 11.17 31.93 -9.02
N ASP A 284 11.20 30.75 -9.64
CA ASP A 284 10.66 29.51 -9.10
C ASP A 284 11.79 28.61 -8.61
N GLY A 285 11.84 28.33 -7.31
CA GLY A 285 12.90 27.50 -6.71
C GLY A 285 12.58 26.01 -6.63
N ALA A 286 11.29 25.65 -6.76
CA ALA A 286 10.80 24.28 -6.61
C ALA A 286 9.61 24.01 -7.55
N GLY A 287 9.49 22.77 -8.02
CA GLY A 287 8.41 22.27 -8.87
C GLY A 287 8.55 20.77 -9.08
N GLU A 288 8.01 20.26 -10.18
CA GLU A 288 7.87 18.83 -10.43
C GLU A 288 8.26 18.46 -11.88
N PHE A 289 8.86 17.29 -12.06
CA PHE A 289 8.95 16.63 -13.36
C PHE A 289 7.95 15.48 -13.42
N THR A 290 7.12 15.43 -14.45
CA THR A 290 6.08 14.41 -14.58
C THR A 290 6.12 13.68 -15.92
N ILE A 291 5.69 12.41 -15.96
CA ILE A 291 5.55 11.65 -17.20
C ILE A 291 4.51 10.54 -17.05
N ASP A 292 3.67 10.39 -18.08
CA ASP A 292 2.88 9.19 -18.35
C ASP A 292 3.80 8.17 -19.06
N ALA A 293 4.46 7.35 -18.26
CA ALA A 293 5.51 6.42 -18.65
C ALA A 293 4.98 5.23 -19.46
N ASP A 294 3.82 4.65 -19.15
CA ASP A 294 3.30 3.52 -19.95
C ASP A 294 2.99 3.97 -21.37
N ALA A 295 2.32 5.12 -21.53
CA ALA A 295 1.98 5.66 -22.84
C ALA A 295 3.22 6.04 -23.68
N LEU A 296 4.32 6.44 -23.04
CA LEU A 296 5.46 7.08 -23.74
C LEU A 296 6.74 6.23 -23.78
N MET A 297 7.01 5.44 -22.75
CA MET A 297 8.22 4.61 -22.64
C MET A 297 8.03 3.19 -23.17
N GLY A 298 6.78 2.75 -23.40
CA GLY A 298 6.49 1.40 -23.89
C GLY A 298 7.14 0.31 -23.03
N THR A 299 7.77 -0.69 -23.66
CA THR A 299 8.41 -1.82 -22.93
C THR A 299 9.52 -1.42 -21.96
N ASP A 300 10.08 -0.21 -22.09
CA ASP A 300 11.08 0.28 -21.13
C ASP A 300 10.44 0.68 -19.79
N ALA A 301 9.11 0.88 -19.71
CA ALA A 301 8.40 1.04 -18.45
C ALA A 301 8.21 -0.29 -17.68
N TYR A 302 8.47 -1.44 -18.32
CA TYR A 302 8.13 -2.76 -17.77
C TYR A 302 9.30 -3.35 -16.98
N ILE A 303 9.01 -3.84 -15.77
CA ILE A 303 9.96 -4.44 -14.84
C ILE A 303 9.46 -5.85 -14.51
N GLU A 304 10.24 -6.86 -14.87
CA GLU A 304 9.92 -8.27 -14.58
C GLU A 304 9.85 -8.53 -13.07
N ALA A 305 9.11 -9.56 -12.66
CA ALA A 305 9.04 -9.97 -11.26
C ALA A 305 10.43 -10.30 -10.69
N GLY A 306 10.79 -9.68 -9.57
CA GLY A 306 12.09 -9.87 -8.90
C GLY A 306 13.25 -9.07 -9.49
N ASP A 307 13.03 -8.33 -10.59
CA ASP A 307 14.05 -7.51 -11.22
C ASP A 307 14.09 -6.07 -10.68
N THR A 308 15.20 -5.39 -10.96
CA THR A 308 15.38 -3.96 -10.69
C THR A 308 15.64 -3.22 -12.00
N ALA A 309 14.90 -2.16 -12.25
CA ALA A 309 15.15 -1.23 -13.36
C ALA A 309 15.78 0.06 -12.86
N TYR A 310 16.58 0.68 -13.72
CA TYR A 310 17.25 1.95 -13.47
C TYR A 310 16.90 2.93 -14.58
N PHE A 311 16.52 4.14 -14.19
CA PHE A 311 16.12 5.22 -15.10
C PHE A 311 16.98 6.44 -14.83
N VAL A 312 17.58 7.00 -15.87
CA VAL A 312 18.32 8.26 -15.76
C VAL A 312 17.39 9.41 -16.11
N ILE A 313 17.38 10.43 -15.27
CA ILE A 313 16.67 11.68 -15.49
C ILE A 313 17.71 12.73 -15.85
N LYS A 314 17.47 13.45 -16.95
CA LYS A 314 18.34 14.51 -17.45
C LYS A 314 17.57 15.82 -17.51
N ALA A 315 18.23 16.93 -17.15
CA ALA A 315 17.70 18.27 -17.31
C ALA A 315 18.65 19.10 -18.18
N ASP A 316 18.11 19.95 -19.04
CA ASP A 316 18.88 20.90 -19.84
C ASP A 316 18.90 22.27 -19.17
N ILE A 317 20.10 22.77 -18.88
CA ILE A 317 20.31 24.03 -18.15
C ILE A 317 20.50 25.16 -19.15
N ASP A 318 19.67 26.20 -19.06
CA ASP A 318 19.70 27.34 -19.99
C ASP A 318 20.50 28.53 -19.42
N THR A 319 20.30 28.85 -18.14
CA THR A 319 21.03 29.93 -17.46
C THR A 319 21.54 29.47 -16.09
N LEU A 320 22.73 29.92 -15.72
CA LEU A 320 23.36 29.69 -14.41
C LEU A 320 23.26 30.94 -13.53
N ASP A 321 23.40 30.76 -12.22
CA ASP A 321 23.72 31.90 -11.36
C ASP A 321 25.13 32.45 -11.71
N SER A 322 25.15 33.73 -12.06
CA SER A 322 26.38 34.45 -12.44
C SER A 322 27.19 34.95 -11.23
N ALA A 323 26.71 34.72 -10.00
CA ALA A 323 27.40 35.10 -8.79
C ALA A 323 28.76 34.39 -8.65
N THR A 324 29.79 35.16 -8.30
CA THR A 324 31.15 34.63 -8.20
C THR A 324 31.31 33.67 -7.02
N GLY A 325 31.81 32.47 -7.28
CA GLY A 325 32.09 31.46 -6.24
C GLY A 325 30.88 30.62 -5.83
N VAL A 326 29.79 30.72 -6.58
CA VAL A 326 28.58 29.91 -6.42
C VAL A 326 28.66 28.66 -7.29
N VAL A 327 28.06 27.56 -6.82
CA VAL A 327 27.95 26.30 -7.56
C VAL A 327 26.47 25.99 -7.71
N ASP A 328 25.99 26.00 -8.94
CA ASP A 328 24.63 25.61 -9.28
C ASP A 328 24.39 24.13 -9.00
N TRP A 329 23.16 23.80 -8.63
CA TRP A 329 22.73 22.46 -8.29
C TRP A 329 21.26 22.26 -8.64
N ILE A 330 20.92 20.99 -8.91
CA ILE A 330 19.55 20.52 -8.96
C ILE A 330 19.45 19.38 -7.97
N LYS A 331 18.41 19.40 -7.16
CA LYS A 331 18.03 18.34 -6.25
C LYS A 331 16.73 17.74 -6.77
N VAL A 332 16.74 16.43 -6.94
CA VAL A 332 15.55 15.64 -7.23
C VAL A 332 15.23 14.83 -6.00
N ASP A 333 13.99 14.88 -5.56
CA ASP A 333 13.48 14.14 -4.42
C ASP A 333 12.22 13.36 -4.85
N LEU A 334 11.96 12.25 -4.15
CA LEU A 334 10.65 11.63 -4.16
C LEU A 334 9.77 12.41 -3.17
N ASN A 335 8.51 12.62 -3.52
CA ASN A 335 7.46 13.04 -2.59
C ASN A 335 7.40 12.02 -1.46
N GLN A 336 6.96 12.46 -0.29
CA GLN A 336 6.98 11.58 0.86
C GLN A 336 6.09 10.36 0.57
N LEU A 337 6.71 9.18 0.48
CA LEU A 337 6.01 7.88 0.50
C LEU A 337 5.35 7.60 1.87
N ASP A 338 5.05 8.64 2.64
CA ASP A 338 4.58 8.58 4.03
C ASP A 338 3.06 8.74 4.17
N GLY A 339 2.35 8.88 3.05
CA GLY A 339 0.88 8.89 3.00
C GLY A 339 0.24 10.22 3.41
N ALA A 340 0.98 11.34 3.42
CA ALA A 340 0.45 12.67 3.77
C ALA A 340 -0.01 13.52 2.57
N ALA A 341 0.31 13.14 1.33
CA ALA A 341 -0.10 13.86 0.11
C ALA A 341 -0.80 12.92 -0.87
N ASP A 342 -1.87 13.41 -1.51
CA ASP A 342 -2.72 12.67 -2.47
C ASP A 342 -2.02 12.31 -3.80
N THR A 343 -0.71 12.55 -3.95
CA THR A 343 0.05 12.32 -5.19
C THR A 343 1.28 11.43 -4.94
N ASN A 344 1.21 10.19 -5.43
CA ASN A 344 2.34 9.27 -5.39
C ASN A 344 3.42 9.71 -6.38
N ASN A 345 4.67 9.37 -6.10
CA ASN A 345 5.72 9.54 -7.11
C ASN A 345 5.63 8.54 -8.23
N ILE A 346 5.12 7.34 -7.98
CA ILE A 346 5.06 6.29 -8.98
C ILE A 346 3.68 5.64 -8.88
N ASP A 347 2.89 5.81 -9.93
CA ASP A 347 1.71 5.00 -10.19
C ASP A 347 2.14 3.84 -11.12
N TRP A 348 1.57 2.66 -10.92
CA TRP A 348 1.92 1.47 -11.68
C TRP A 348 0.73 0.50 -11.72
N PHE A 349 0.74 -0.42 -12.68
CA PHE A 349 -0.19 -1.55 -12.76
C PHE A 349 0.55 -2.84 -13.11
N ASP A 350 -0.06 -3.99 -12.84
CA ASP A 350 0.56 -5.32 -12.93
C ASP A 350 0.51 -5.95 -14.34
N GLY A 351 0.21 -5.16 -15.37
CA GLY A 351 0.03 -5.63 -16.74
C GLY A 351 -1.23 -6.48 -16.94
N TYR A 352 -2.05 -6.65 -15.90
CA TYR A 352 -3.37 -7.25 -16.01
C TYR A 352 -4.37 -6.16 -16.45
N ASN A 353 -4.44 -5.94 -17.77
CA ASN A 353 -5.58 -5.23 -18.33
C ASN A 353 -6.78 -6.18 -18.32
N GLY A 354 -7.50 -6.21 -17.20
CA GLY A 354 -8.76 -6.95 -17.08
C GLY A 354 -9.64 -6.63 -18.28
N THR A 355 -10.09 -7.68 -18.98
CA THR A 355 -11.09 -7.54 -20.05
C THR A 355 -12.48 -7.36 -19.47
#